data_AF-A0A970EXU5-F1
#
_entry.id   AF-A0A970EXU5-F1
#
_cell.length_a   1.000
_cell.length_b   1.000
_cell.length_c   1.000
_cell.angle_alpha   90.00
_cell.angle_beta   90.00
_cell.angle_gamma   90.00
#
_symmetry.space_group_name_H-M   'P 1'
#
loop_
_entity.id
_entity.type
_entity.pdbx_description
1 polymer ?
#
loop_
_entity_poly.entity_id
_entity_poly.type
_entity_poly.pdbx_seq_one_letter_code
_entity_poly.pdbx_strand_id
1 'polypeptide(L)'
;MPQYAYEAIGKSKKVYRGVAEADRPEDVVTILRETGLYAYSVRVKKPVYLFPLQTSRKVRISDLSRLTRQFATLISSGVTVPQSLAILANQSTNAVLAKALKKITADVTAGASLADAFGKFPEIFDDLFVSMLRAGELGGNLTDILSRLSVHLEKEMKLRSNIKSAVNYPRFVGSFALVMFIVMMVFLVPSFKDFTSSATEIPAVTQFIYDLSDSMRGFWYVWLLVLSAMALAVVMFFRSRIGHELWERRKLRMPLVGSLISKTVISRFVRTLATLLRGGIPIVRAL
;
A
#
# COMPACT_ATOMS: atom_id res chain seq x y z
N MET A 1 4.16 -1.39 -39.00
CA MET A 1 3.41 -1.94 -40.15
C MET A 1 2.35 -2.90 -39.63
N PRO A 2 1.17 -2.99 -40.25
CA PRO A 2 0.12 -3.91 -39.80
C PRO A 2 0.56 -5.38 -39.96
N GLN A 3 0.20 -6.21 -38.98
CA GLN A 3 0.47 -7.65 -38.99
C GLN A 3 -0.79 -8.42 -39.36
N TYR A 4 -0.66 -9.35 -40.31
CA TYR A 4 -1.75 -10.22 -40.75
C TYR A 4 -1.44 -11.65 -40.39
N ALA A 5 -2.38 -12.30 -39.70
CA ALA A 5 -2.30 -13.74 -39.49
C ALA A 5 -2.84 -14.44 -40.75
N TYR A 6 -2.10 -15.40 -41.27
CA TYR A 6 -2.48 -16.18 -42.44
C TYR A 6 -2.53 -17.68 -42.13
N GLU A 7 -3.47 -18.36 -42.77
CA GLU A 7 -3.46 -19.82 -42.93
C GLU A 7 -3.32 -20.12 -44.42
N ALA A 8 -2.30 -20.88 -44.81
CA ALA A 8 -1.99 -21.20 -46.20
C ALA A 8 -1.74 -22.69 -46.40
N ILE A 9 -2.05 -23.20 -47.58
CA ILE A 9 -1.90 -24.61 -47.94
C ILE A 9 -0.78 -24.74 -48.96
N GLY A 10 0.20 -25.60 -48.67
CA GLY A 10 1.25 -25.96 -49.62
C GLY A 10 0.80 -27.05 -50.61
N LYS A 11 1.57 -27.26 -51.68
CA LYS A 11 1.30 -28.29 -52.71
C LYS A 11 1.14 -29.72 -52.14
N SER A 12 1.68 -30.00 -50.96
CA SER A 12 1.54 -31.27 -50.23
C SER A 12 0.25 -31.39 -49.39
N LYS A 13 -0.72 -30.47 -49.55
CA LYS A 13 -1.93 -30.31 -48.71
C LYS A 13 -1.66 -30.05 -47.22
N LYS A 14 -0.41 -29.71 -46.86
CA LYS A 14 -0.05 -29.33 -45.48
C LYS A 14 -0.46 -27.88 -45.22
N VAL A 15 -1.12 -27.65 -44.09
CA VAL A 15 -1.57 -26.32 -43.65
C VAL A 15 -0.45 -25.64 -42.85
N TYR A 16 -0.13 -24.40 -43.23
CA TYR A 16 0.85 -23.53 -42.59
C TYR A 16 0.13 -22.33 -41.98
N ARG A 17 0.44 -22.02 -40.72
CA ARG A 17 -0.11 -20.87 -40.00
C ARG A 17 1.03 -19.95 -39.60
N GLY A 18 0.88 -18.66 -39.88
CA GLY A 18 1.94 -17.69 -39.63
C GLY A 18 1.43 -16.26 -39.53
N VAL A 19 2.36 -15.34 -39.29
CA VAL A 19 2.09 -13.90 -39.31
C VAL A 19 2.99 -13.29 -40.36
N ALA A 20 2.42 -12.48 -41.25
CA ALA A 20 3.15 -11.69 -42.24
C ALA A 20 2.92 -10.21 -41.99
N GLU A 21 3.97 -9.42 -42.12
CA GLU A 21 3.91 -7.97 -42.13
C GLU A 21 3.72 -7.50 -43.55
N ALA A 22 2.68 -6.70 -43.78
CA ALA A 22 2.44 -6.05 -45.06
C ALA A 22 1.58 -4.81 -44.84
N ASP A 23 1.50 -3.94 -45.85
CA ASP A 23 0.68 -2.72 -45.76
C ASP A 23 -0.78 -3.00 -46.14
N ARG A 24 -1.03 -4.00 -47.01
CA ARG A 24 -2.38 -4.44 -47.39
C ARG A 24 -2.52 -5.98 -47.28
N PRO A 25 -3.74 -6.50 -47.04
CA PRO A 25 -3.97 -7.95 -47.00
C PRO A 25 -3.67 -8.64 -48.35
N GLU A 26 -3.78 -7.92 -49.46
CA GLU A 26 -3.46 -8.43 -50.80
C GLU A 26 -1.96 -8.74 -50.96
N ASP A 27 -1.09 -7.95 -50.33
CA ASP A 27 0.35 -8.11 -50.39
C ASP A 27 0.81 -9.40 -49.69
N VAL A 28 0.14 -9.78 -48.60
CA VAL A 28 0.37 -11.05 -47.88
C VAL A 28 0.06 -12.25 -48.77
N VAL A 29 -1.00 -12.18 -49.57
CA VAL A 29 -1.36 -13.25 -50.51
C VAL A 29 -0.29 -13.38 -51.60
N THR A 30 0.27 -12.26 -52.04
CA THR A 30 1.34 -12.23 -53.07
C THR A 30 2.63 -12.85 -52.54
N ILE A 31 3.08 -12.47 -51.34
CA ILE A 31 4.25 -13.02 -50.66
C ILE A 31 4.11 -14.54 -50.45
N LEU A 32 2.92 -15.01 -50.08
CA LEU A 32 2.66 -16.44 -49.88
C LEU A 32 2.66 -17.21 -51.20
N ARG A 33 2.15 -16.61 -52.28
CA ARG A 33 2.14 -17.23 -53.61
C ARG A 33 3.56 -17.39 -54.17
N GLU A 34 4.43 -16.40 -53.98
CA GLU A 34 5.85 -16.46 -54.37
C GLU A 34 6.61 -17.57 -53.64
N THR A 35 6.22 -17.86 -52.40
CA THR A 35 6.77 -18.97 -51.60
C THR A 35 6.08 -20.32 -51.87
N GLY A 36 5.18 -20.39 -52.85
CA GLY A 36 4.50 -21.62 -53.27
C GLY A 36 3.36 -22.07 -52.34
N LEU A 37 2.86 -21.16 -51.50
CA LEU A 37 1.77 -21.37 -50.55
C LEU A 37 0.50 -20.64 -51.01
N TYR A 38 -0.65 -21.31 -50.94
CA TYR A 38 -1.94 -20.71 -51.28
C TYR A 38 -2.70 -20.31 -50.01
N ALA A 39 -2.93 -19.01 -49.82
CA ALA A 39 -3.64 -18.48 -48.65
C ALA A 39 -5.13 -18.89 -48.68
N TYR A 40 -5.58 -19.53 -47.60
CA TYR A 40 -6.99 -19.91 -47.37
C TYR A 40 -7.74 -18.86 -46.55
N SER A 41 -7.06 -18.20 -45.62
CA SER A 41 -7.61 -17.06 -44.89
C SER A 41 -6.51 -16.10 -44.46
N VAL A 42 -6.72 -14.81 -44.69
CA VAL A 42 -5.87 -13.72 -44.19
C VAL A 42 -6.74 -12.86 -43.29
N ARG A 43 -6.41 -12.79 -41.99
CA ARG A 43 -7.12 -11.94 -41.03
C ARG A 43 -6.17 -10.91 -40.45
N VAL A 44 -6.62 -9.67 -40.38
CA VAL A 44 -5.91 -8.60 -39.65
C VAL A 44 -5.75 -9.06 -38.20
N LYS A 45 -4.51 -9.18 -37.73
CA LYS A 45 -4.25 -9.42 -36.32
C LYS A 45 -4.48 -8.09 -35.62
N LYS A 46 -5.72 -7.87 -35.15
CA LYS A 46 -6.02 -6.72 -34.29
C LYS A 46 -5.01 -6.74 -33.14
N PRO A 47 -4.30 -5.63 -32.84
CA PRO A 47 -3.46 -5.60 -31.66
C PRO A 47 -4.37 -5.88 -30.48
N VAL A 48 -4.19 -7.05 -29.87
CA VAL A 48 -4.78 -7.33 -28.58
C VAL A 48 -4.06 -6.38 -27.64
N TYR A 49 -4.70 -5.26 -27.32
CA TYR A 49 -4.32 -4.45 -26.18
C TYR A 49 -4.59 -5.31 -24.94
N LEU A 50 -3.68 -6.24 -24.67
CA LEU A 50 -3.53 -6.81 -23.34
C LEU A 50 -3.17 -5.61 -22.48
N PHE A 51 -4.16 -4.94 -21.91
CA PHE A 51 -3.92 -4.10 -20.76
C PHE A 51 -3.40 -5.06 -19.71
N PRO A 52 -2.10 -5.07 -19.35
CA PRO A 52 -1.72 -5.77 -18.15
C PRO A 52 -2.55 -5.08 -17.06
N LEU A 53 -3.43 -5.83 -16.41
CA LEU A 53 -4.06 -5.40 -15.16
C LEU A 53 -2.92 -5.32 -14.14
N GLN A 54 -2.10 -4.28 -14.26
CA GLN A 54 -1.01 -3.98 -13.37
C GLN A 54 -1.67 -3.35 -12.17
N THR A 55 -2.14 -4.22 -11.27
CA THR A 55 -2.79 -3.82 -10.03
C THR A 55 -1.79 -2.93 -9.29
N SER A 56 -2.13 -1.64 -9.21
CA SER A 56 -1.30 -0.62 -8.58
C SER A 56 -1.36 -0.85 -7.07
N ARG A 57 -0.50 -1.73 -6.58
CA ARG A 57 -0.40 -2.00 -5.14
C ARG A 57 0.29 -0.81 -4.48
N LYS A 58 -0.38 -0.19 -3.50
CA LYS A 58 0.23 0.85 -2.65
C LYS A 58 1.59 0.37 -2.12
N VAL A 59 2.61 1.21 -2.24
CA VAL A 59 3.96 0.90 -1.77
C VAL A 59 3.95 0.73 -0.25
N ARG A 60 4.51 -0.38 0.24
CA ARG A 60 4.59 -0.67 1.68
C ARG A 60 5.97 -0.29 2.21
N ILE A 61 6.04 -0.01 3.51
CA ILE A 61 7.31 0.26 4.21
C ILE A 61 8.29 -0.91 4.08
N SER A 62 7.79 -2.14 3.98
CA SER A 62 8.62 -3.33 3.71
C SER A 62 9.34 -3.26 2.36
N ASP A 63 8.68 -2.70 1.35
CA ASP A 63 9.21 -2.58 -0.01
C ASP A 63 10.30 -1.50 -0.02
N LEU A 64 10.05 -0.36 0.66
CA LEU A 64 11.02 0.73 0.85
C LEU A 64 12.24 0.31 1.67
N SER A 65 12.03 -0.41 2.77
CA SER A 65 13.10 -0.91 3.64
C SER A 65 14.06 -1.83 2.88
N ARG A 66 13.52 -2.78 2.10
CA ARG A 66 14.31 -3.70 1.27
C ARG A 66 15.07 -2.95 0.18
N LEU A 67 14.38 -2.06 -0.52
CA LEU A 67 14.99 -1.22 -1.56
C LEU A 67 16.14 -0.40 -1.02
N THR A 68 15.94 0.26 0.13
CA THR A 68 16.95 1.16 0.72
C THR A 68 18.16 0.38 1.19
N ARG A 69 17.96 -0.83 1.73
CA ARG A 69 19.04 -1.75 2.09
C ARG A 69 19.85 -2.20 0.87
N GLN A 70 19.16 -2.63 -0.19
CA GLN A 70 19.82 -3.03 -1.44
C GLN A 70 20.57 -1.84 -2.07
N PHE A 71 19.98 -0.64 -2.01
CA PHE A 71 20.62 0.57 -2.50
C PHE A 71 21.90 0.88 -1.73
N ALA A 72 21.85 0.84 -0.39
CA ALA A 72 23.03 1.02 0.45
C ALA A 72 24.12 0.00 0.09
N THR A 73 23.77 -1.28 -0.11
CA THR A 73 24.73 -2.32 -0.50
C THR A 73 25.38 -2.04 -1.85
N LEU A 74 24.60 -1.65 -2.87
CA LEU A 74 25.12 -1.33 -4.20
C LEU A 74 26.08 -0.14 -4.16
N ILE A 75 25.71 0.94 -3.46
CA ILE A 75 26.56 2.12 -3.30
C ILE A 75 27.83 1.79 -2.51
N SER A 76 27.74 1.00 -1.42
CA SER A 76 28.91 0.52 -0.67
C SER A 76 29.87 -0.29 -1.55
N SER A 77 29.35 -1.03 -2.53
CA SER A 77 30.17 -1.81 -3.47
C SER A 77 30.75 -0.99 -4.63
N GLY A 78 30.58 0.34 -4.61
CA GLY A 78 31.11 1.24 -5.64
C GLY A 78 30.28 1.28 -6.93
N VAL A 79 29.08 0.70 -6.94
CA VAL A 79 28.17 0.85 -8.10
C VAL A 79 27.66 2.29 -8.16
N THR A 80 27.65 2.87 -9.35
CA THR A 80 27.18 4.26 -9.53
C THR A 80 25.71 4.40 -9.16
N VAL A 81 25.30 5.61 -8.74
CA VAL A 81 23.91 5.91 -8.35
C VAL A 81 22.91 5.59 -9.48
N PRO A 82 23.11 6.05 -10.74
CA PRO A 82 22.16 5.75 -11.81
C PRO A 82 22.01 4.26 -12.10
N GLN A 83 23.14 3.52 -12.12
CA GLN A 83 23.12 2.07 -12.33
C GLN A 83 22.42 1.34 -11.18
N SER A 84 22.70 1.73 -9.94
CA SER A 84 22.05 1.17 -8.76
C SER A 84 20.53 1.35 -8.82
N LEU A 85 20.06 2.55 -9.16
CA LEU A 85 18.64 2.84 -9.31
C LEU A 85 18.01 2.01 -10.45
N ALA A 86 18.70 1.83 -11.57
CA ALA A 86 18.22 1.00 -12.68
C ALA A 86 18.08 -0.48 -12.28
N ILE A 87 19.06 -1.02 -11.54
CA ILE A 87 19.02 -2.39 -11.00
C ILE A 87 17.82 -2.54 -10.06
N LEU A 88 17.64 -1.61 -9.11
CA LEU A 88 16.53 -1.63 -8.16
C LEU A 88 15.17 -1.49 -8.84
N ALA A 89 15.08 -0.66 -9.89
CA ALA A 89 13.87 -0.52 -10.68
C ALA A 89 13.44 -1.82 -11.36
N ASN A 90 14.40 -2.61 -11.85
CA ASN A 90 14.16 -3.88 -12.51
C ASN A 90 13.88 -5.03 -11.51
N GLN A 91 14.47 -4.97 -10.31
CA GLN A 91 14.25 -5.97 -9.26
C GLN A 91 12.99 -5.72 -8.42
N SER A 92 12.38 -4.54 -8.54
CA SER A 92 11.21 -4.17 -7.74
C SER A 92 9.97 -4.96 -8.17
N THR A 93 9.39 -5.69 -7.23
CA THR A 93 8.14 -6.44 -7.46
C THR A 93 6.90 -5.54 -7.47
N ASN A 94 7.02 -4.32 -6.95
CA ASN A 94 5.92 -3.35 -6.93
C ASN A 94 6.01 -2.45 -8.17
N ALA A 95 5.00 -2.58 -9.04
CA ALA A 95 4.81 -1.79 -10.25
C ALA A 95 4.96 -0.27 -10.05
N VAL A 96 4.33 0.27 -9.00
CA VAL A 96 4.32 1.70 -8.68
C VAL A 96 5.72 2.17 -8.33
N LEU A 97 6.39 1.39 -7.47
CA LEU A 97 7.76 1.67 -7.04
C LEU A 97 8.74 1.55 -8.22
N ALA A 98 8.62 0.49 -9.02
CA ALA A 98 9.45 0.30 -10.22
C ALA A 98 9.30 1.48 -11.19
N LYS A 99 8.08 1.95 -11.45
CA LYS A 99 7.82 3.10 -12.32
C LYS A 99 8.41 4.40 -11.76
N ALA A 100 8.26 4.63 -10.45
CA ALA A 100 8.86 5.77 -9.77
C ALA A 100 10.39 5.74 -9.89
N LEU A 101 11.02 4.60 -9.60
CA LEU A 101 12.47 4.43 -9.71
C LEU A 101 12.97 4.66 -11.13
N LYS A 102 12.29 4.17 -12.17
CA LYS A 102 12.70 4.44 -13.57
C LYS A 102 12.72 5.94 -13.87
N LYS A 103 11.74 6.70 -13.38
CA LYS A 103 11.70 8.15 -13.57
C LYS A 103 12.80 8.85 -12.77
N ILE A 104 13.03 8.42 -11.53
CA ILE A 104 14.13 8.89 -10.69
C ILE A 104 15.47 8.63 -11.38
N THR A 105 15.69 7.41 -11.91
CA THR A 105 16.89 7.08 -12.68
C THR A 105 17.08 8.04 -13.84
N ALA A 106 16.04 8.29 -14.64
CA ALA A 106 16.11 9.20 -15.78
C ALA A 106 16.47 10.64 -15.35
N ASP A 107 15.85 11.14 -14.27
CA ASP A 107 16.14 12.47 -13.73
C ASP A 107 17.59 12.60 -13.24
N VAL A 108 18.08 11.60 -12.50
CA VAL A 108 19.47 11.60 -11.99
C VAL A 108 20.46 11.45 -13.14
N THR A 109 20.17 10.63 -14.16
CA THR A 109 20.99 10.54 -15.37
C THR A 109 21.00 11.86 -16.16
N ALA A 110 19.91 12.63 -16.11
CA ALA A 110 19.84 13.97 -16.69
C ALA A 110 20.53 15.06 -15.84
N GLY A 111 21.11 14.70 -14.68
CA GLY A 111 21.87 15.60 -13.82
C GLY A 111 21.07 16.25 -12.69
N ALA A 112 19.82 15.84 -12.45
CA ALA A 112 19.10 16.26 -11.25
C ALA A 112 19.74 15.67 -9.99
N SER A 113 19.67 16.41 -8.88
CA SER A 113 20.11 15.89 -7.58
C SER A 113 19.26 14.67 -7.18
N LEU A 114 19.87 13.75 -6.43
CA LEU A 114 19.20 12.55 -5.94
C LEU A 114 18.02 12.94 -5.04
N ALA A 115 18.19 13.93 -4.17
CA ALA A 115 17.12 14.39 -3.30
C ALA A 115 15.93 14.95 -4.08
N ASP A 116 16.17 15.76 -5.11
CA ASP A 116 15.09 16.39 -5.88
C ASP A 116 14.37 15.37 -6.77
N ALA A 117 15.08 14.38 -7.31
CA ALA A 117 14.48 13.29 -8.06
C ALA A 117 13.53 12.45 -7.18
N PHE A 118 13.95 12.09 -5.95
CA PHE A 118 13.09 11.38 -5.00
C PHE A 118 11.93 12.26 -4.49
N GLY A 119 12.17 13.56 -4.29
CA GLY A 119 11.18 14.53 -3.82
C GLY A 119 9.97 14.71 -4.75
N LYS A 120 10.07 14.33 -6.03
CA LYS A 120 8.93 14.31 -6.96
C LYS A 120 7.87 13.25 -6.62
N PHE A 121 8.13 12.37 -5.64
CA PHE A 121 7.26 11.26 -5.27
C PHE A 121 6.92 11.24 -3.76
N PRO A 122 6.23 12.29 -3.23
CA PRO A 122 5.93 12.42 -1.80
C PRO A 122 4.98 11.34 -1.26
N GLU A 123 4.21 10.68 -2.13
CA GLU A 123 3.35 9.55 -1.72
C GLU A 123 4.13 8.27 -1.40
N ILE A 124 5.38 8.18 -1.86
CA ILE A 124 6.26 7.01 -1.72
C ILE A 124 7.40 7.32 -0.74
N PHE A 125 8.03 8.48 -0.86
CA PHE A 125 9.16 8.90 -0.03
C PHE A 125 8.73 10.11 0.80
N ASP A 126 8.85 10.00 2.12
CA ASP A 126 8.50 11.10 3.02
C ASP A 126 9.59 12.18 3.09
N ASP A 127 9.27 13.31 3.70
CA ASP A 127 10.17 14.46 3.79
C ASP A 127 11.47 14.12 4.52
N LEU A 128 11.42 13.20 5.49
CA LEU A 128 12.59 12.73 6.22
C LEU A 128 13.54 11.94 5.30
N PHE A 129 13.00 11.03 4.50
CA PHE A 129 13.76 10.26 3.52
C PHE A 129 14.50 11.18 2.54
N VAL A 130 13.78 12.16 1.97
CA VAL A 130 14.33 13.12 1.02
C VAL A 130 15.39 14.01 1.67
N SER A 131 15.13 14.50 2.89
CA SER A 131 16.07 15.37 3.63
C SER A 131 17.36 14.64 4.01
N MET A 132 17.26 13.36 4.40
CA MET A 132 18.43 12.53 4.66
C MET A 132 19.26 12.32 3.40
N LEU A 133 18.62 11.99 2.26
CA LEU A 133 19.32 11.88 0.99
C LEU A 133 20.05 13.17 0.62
N ARG A 134 19.41 14.33 0.78
CA ARG A 134 20.02 15.64 0.53
C ARG A 134 21.26 15.86 1.38
N ALA A 135 21.20 15.53 2.67
CA ALA A 135 22.35 15.63 3.56
C ALA A 135 23.49 14.66 3.15
N GLY A 136 23.16 13.45 2.70
CA GLY A 136 24.14 12.48 2.22
C GLY A 136 24.80 12.86 0.90
N GLU A 137 24.03 13.45 -0.01
CA GLU A 137 24.50 13.94 -1.30
C GLU A 137 25.42 15.15 -1.13
N LEU A 138 25.01 16.16 -0.35
CA LEU A 138 25.84 17.34 -0.05
C LEU A 138 27.08 17.00 0.78
N GLY A 139 26.96 16.07 1.71
CA GLY A 139 28.06 15.64 2.58
C GLY A 139 28.97 14.57 1.98
N GLY A 140 28.71 14.11 0.76
CA GLY A 140 29.49 13.06 0.09
C GLY A 140 29.46 11.69 0.81
N ASN A 141 28.52 11.48 1.72
CA ASN A 141 28.43 10.28 2.56
C ASN A 141 27.08 9.56 2.36
N LEU A 142 26.74 9.31 1.10
CA LEU A 142 25.48 8.67 0.72
C LEU A 142 25.38 7.25 1.30
N THR A 143 26.48 6.52 1.39
CA THR A 143 26.55 5.16 1.91
C THR A 143 26.07 5.05 3.35
N ASP A 144 26.61 5.86 4.26
CA ASP A 144 26.20 5.85 5.67
C ASP A 144 24.75 6.30 5.84
N ILE A 145 24.33 7.31 5.07
CA ILE A 145 22.97 7.83 5.09
C ILE A 145 21.96 6.78 4.63
N LEU A 146 22.20 6.08 3.52
CA LEU A 146 21.34 5.00 3.03
C LEU A 146 21.28 3.85 4.05
N SER A 147 22.41 3.51 4.67
CA SER A 147 22.47 2.50 5.73
C SER A 147 21.59 2.89 6.92
N ARG A 148 21.70 4.13 7.42
CA ARG A 148 20.87 4.66 8.52
C ARG A 148 19.39 4.68 8.16
N LEU A 149 19.07 5.07 6.92
CA LEU A 149 17.71 5.12 6.41
C LEU A 149 17.10 3.71 6.34
N SER A 150 17.88 2.71 5.92
CA SER A 150 17.44 1.31 5.93
C SER A 150 17.11 0.81 7.34
N VAL A 151 17.97 1.12 8.33
CA VAL A 151 17.76 0.78 9.74
C VAL A 151 16.55 1.51 10.32
N HIS A 152 16.34 2.77 9.92
CA HIS A 152 15.17 3.55 10.31
C HIS A 152 13.87 2.89 9.84
N LEU A 153 13.78 2.57 8.55
CA LEU A 153 12.61 1.92 7.95
C LEU A 153 12.36 0.52 8.54
N GLU A 154 13.40 -0.23 8.88
CA GLU A 154 13.24 -1.53 9.57
C GLU A 154 12.66 -1.38 10.98
N LYS A 155 13.14 -0.40 11.74
CA LYS A 155 12.62 -0.12 13.08
C LYS A 155 11.16 0.32 13.00
N GLU A 156 10.81 1.14 12.02
CA GLU A 156 9.43 1.55 11.80
C GLU A 156 8.53 0.37 11.40
N MET A 157 9.01 -0.48 10.49
CA MET A 157 8.30 -1.71 10.09
C MET A 157 8.06 -2.63 11.30
N LYS A 158 9.09 -2.86 12.13
CA LYS A 158 8.98 -3.69 13.33
C LYS A 158 7.99 -3.10 14.33
N LEU A 159 8.04 -1.78 14.54
CA LEU A 159 7.09 -1.08 15.41
C LEU A 159 5.65 -1.25 14.92
N ARG A 160 5.39 -1.00 13.63
CA ARG A 160 4.05 -1.15 13.03
C ARG A 160 3.57 -2.60 13.10
N SER A 161 4.47 -3.57 12.88
CA SER A 161 4.15 -5.00 13.02
C SER A 161 3.76 -5.34 14.46
N ASN A 162 4.52 -4.87 15.45
CA ASN A 162 4.22 -5.10 16.86
C ASN A 162 2.87 -4.51 17.28
N ILE A 163 2.58 -3.27 16.84
CA ILE A 163 1.28 -2.63 17.06
C ILE A 163 0.16 -3.48 16.43
N LYS A 164 0.35 -3.91 15.18
CA LYS A 164 -0.65 -4.74 14.47
C LYS A 164 -0.89 -6.05 15.22
N SER A 165 0.16 -6.72 15.67
CA SER A 165 0.04 -7.97 16.44
C SER A 165 -0.65 -7.75 17.78
N ALA A 166 -0.33 -6.66 18.51
CA ALA A 166 -0.96 -6.36 19.79
C ALA A 166 -2.47 -6.07 19.67
N VAL A 167 -2.90 -5.45 18.56
CA VAL A 167 -4.32 -5.13 18.30
C VAL A 167 -5.12 -6.35 17.81
N ASN A 168 -4.46 -7.38 17.27
CA ASN A 168 -5.15 -8.55 16.75
C ASN A 168 -5.89 -9.33 17.85
N TYR A 169 -5.27 -9.53 19.02
CA TYR A 169 -5.90 -10.30 20.10
C TYR A 169 -7.19 -9.64 20.64
N PRO A 170 -7.19 -8.35 21.04
CA PRO A 170 -8.42 -7.66 21.45
C PRO A 170 -9.48 -7.64 20.34
N ARG A 171 -9.10 -7.51 19.07
CA ARG A 171 -10.05 -7.55 17.95
C ARG A 171 -10.73 -8.92 17.85
N PHE A 172 -9.98 -10.01 17.96
CA PHE A 172 -10.53 -11.36 17.87
C PHE A 172 -11.47 -11.67 19.03
N VAL A 173 -11.02 -11.45 20.27
CA VAL A 173 -11.82 -11.69 21.48
C VAL A 173 -13.05 -10.78 21.51
N GLY A 174 -12.89 -9.49 21.18
CA GLY A 174 -14.01 -8.55 21.11
C GLY A 174 -15.04 -8.92 20.04
N SER A 175 -14.58 -9.38 18.87
CA SER A 175 -15.49 -9.86 17.82
C SER A 175 -16.23 -11.12 18.26
N PHE A 176 -15.56 -12.06 18.93
CA PHE A 176 -16.19 -13.28 19.42
C PHE A 176 -17.23 -12.97 20.51
N ALA A 177 -16.89 -12.10 21.47
CA ALA A 177 -17.81 -11.65 22.51
C ALA A 177 -19.05 -10.95 21.92
N LEU A 178 -18.86 -10.11 20.90
CA LEU A 178 -19.96 -9.43 20.20
C LEU A 178 -20.90 -10.43 19.51
N VAL A 179 -20.34 -11.43 18.81
CA VAL A 179 -21.15 -12.47 18.16
C VAL A 179 -21.93 -13.28 19.21
N MET A 180 -21.29 -13.71 20.29
CA MET A 180 -21.94 -14.44 21.37
C MET A 180 -23.06 -13.62 22.02
N PHE A 181 -22.83 -12.32 22.23
CA PHE A 181 -23.84 -11.40 22.76
C PHE A 181 -25.06 -11.30 21.83
N ILE A 182 -24.84 -11.17 20.52
CA ILE A 182 -25.94 -11.12 19.53
C ILE A 182 -26.71 -12.44 19.52
N VAL A 183 -26.03 -13.58 19.50
CA VAL A 183 -26.67 -14.91 19.55
C VAL A 183 -27.53 -15.06 20.81
N MET A 184 -27.00 -14.64 21.96
CA MET A 184 -27.73 -14.64 23.22
C MET A 184 -28.99 -13.75 23.15
N MET A 185 -28.87 -12.54 22.60
CA MET A 185 -30.01 -11.62 22.46
C MET A 185 -31.06 -12.12 21.45
N VAL A 186 -30.65 -12.77 20.36
CA VAL A 186 -31.57 -13.19 19.29
C VAL A 186 -32.24 -14.54 19.55
N PHE A 187 -31.57 -15.48 20.20
CA PHE A 187 -32.10 -16.83 20.40
C PHE A 187 -32.42 -17.15 21.86
N LEU A 188 -31.53 -16.79 22.79
CA LEU A 188 -31.66 -17.20 24.18
C LEU A 188 -32.69 -16.36 24.95
N VAL A 189 -32.59 -15.03 24.86
CA VAL A 189 -33.48 -14.09 25.56
C VAL A 189 -34.96 -14.31 25.21
N PRO A 190 -35.35 -14.50 23.93
CA PRO A 190 -36.73 -14.78 23.57
C PRO A 190 -37.26 -16.09 24.15
N SER A 191 -36.43 -17.13 24.18
CA SER A 191 -36.81 -18.42 24.75
C SER A 191 -37.19 -18.27 26.23
N PHE A 192 -36.50 -17.39 26.97
CA PHE A 192 -36.85 -17.07 28.36
C PHE A 192 -38.14 -16.24 28.49
N LYS A 193 -38.43 -15.34 27.54
CA LYS A 193 -39.66 -14.56 27.52
C LYS A 193 -40.89 -15.48 27.44
N ASP A 194 -40.82 -16.52 26.60
CA ASP A 194 -41.91 -17.48 26.41
C ASP A 194 -42.26 -18.22 27.72
N PHE A 195 -41.26 -18.52 28.57
CA PHE A 195 -41.47 -19.16 29.88
C PHE A 195 -41.95 -18.21 30.99
N THR A 196 -41.63 -16.91 30.91
CA THR A 196 -41.97 -15.92 31.95
C THR A 196 -43.31 -15.24 31.73
N SER A 197 -43.98 -15.47 30.57
CA SER A 197 -45.33 -15.00 30.26
C SER A 197 -46.40 -15.35 31.31
N SER A 198 -46.14 -16.37 32.13
CA SER A 198 -47.04 -16.86 33.19
C SER A 198 -46.76 -16.25 34.58
N ALA A 199 -45.69 -15.44 34.73
CA ALA A 199 -45.34 -14.77 35.96
C ALA A 199 -45.94 -13.36 35.98
N THR A 200 -46.69 -13.01 37.03
CA THR A 200 -47.59 -11.86 37.05
C THR A 200 -46.88 -10.49 37.06
N GLU A 201 -45.59 -10.41 37.37
CA GLU A 201 -44.85 -9.15 37.39
C GLU A 201 -43.40 -9.33 36.91
N ILE A 202 -43.08 -8.78 35.73
CA ILE A 202 -41.71 -8.75 35.20
C ILE A 202 -41.05 -7.44 35.64
N PRO A 203 -39.87 -7.47 36.30
CA PRO A 203 -39.13 -6.25 36.65
C PRO A 203 -38.75 -5.41 35.44
N ALA A 204 -38.74 -4.07 35.59
CA ALA A 204 -38.48 -3.13 34.50
C ALA A 204 -37.14 -3.35 33.76
N VAL A 205 -36.10 -3.81 34.47
CA VAL A 205 -34.79 -4.12 33.87
C VAL A 205 -34.88 -5.32 32.91
N THR A 206 -35.66 -6.35 33.27
CA THR A 206 -35.87 -7.53 32.42
C THR A 206 -36.73 -7.19 31.22
N GLN A 207 -37.74 -6.34 31.38
CA GLN A 207 -38.56 -5.84 30.28
C GLN A 207 -37.70 -5.08 29.25
N PHE A 208 -36.80 -4.21 29.68
CA PHE A 208 -35.87 -3.52 28.78
C PHE A 208 -35.00 -4.50 27.97
N ILE A 209 -34.54 -5.60 28.58
CA ILE A 209 -33.76 -6.62 27.87
C ILE A 209 -34.61 -7.34 26.81
N TYR A 210 -35.88 -7.65 27.13
CA TYR A 210 -36.83 -8.23 26.18
C TYR A 210 -37.14 -7.28 25.02
N ASP A 211 -37.39 -6.00 25.31
CA ASP A 211 -37.64 -4.98 24.28
C ASP A 211 -36.42 -4.78 23.37
N LEU A 212 -35.20 -4.80 23.95
CA LEU A 212 -33.96 -4.71 23.20
C LEU A 212 -33.77 -5.94 22.29
N SER A 213 -34.06 -7.14 22.80
CA SER A 213 -34.03 -8.39 22.03
C SER A 213 -35.05 -8.37 20.88
N ASP A 214 -36.29 -7.95 21.14
CA ASP A 214 -37.35 -7.82 20.13
C ASP A 214 -36.98 -6.81 19.04
N SER A 215 -36.40 -5.68 19.44
CA SER A 215 -35.86 -4.67 18.52
C SER A 215 -34.72 -5.22 17.65
N MET A 216 -33.78 -5.98 18.24
CA MET A 216 -32.68 -6.61 17.50
C MET A 216 -33.17 -7.64 16.48
N ARG A 217 -34.27 -8.35 16.75
CA ARG A 217 -34.87 -9.34 15.83
C ARG A 217 -35.72 -8.70 14.74
N GLY A 218 -36.64 -7.81 15.13
CA GLY A 218 -37.59 -7.17 14.20
C GLY A 218 -36.95 -6.13 13.29
N PHE A 219 -35.98 -5.38 13.82
CA PHE A 219 -35.33 -4.26 13.14
C PHE A 219 -33.81 -4.47 12.98
N TRP A 220 -33.37 -5.70 12.70
CA TRP A 220 -31.94 -6.04 12.54
C TRP A 220 -31.22 -5.13 11.52
N TYR A 221 -31.92 -4.72 10.46
CA TYR A 221 -31.41 -3.80 9.44
C TYR A 221 -31.16 -2.39 9.98
N VAL A 222 -31.97 -1.91 10.94
CA VAL A 222 -31.75 -0.63 11.62
C VAL A 222 -30.50 -0.70 12.49
N TRP A 223 -30.30 -1.80 13.23
CA TRP A 223 -29.10 -1.99 14.05
C TRP A 223 -27.82 -2.07 13.21
N LEU A 224 -27.86 -2.74 12.05
CA LEU A 224 -26.73 -2.71 11.10
C LEU A 224 -26.49 -1.31 10.55
N LEU A 225 -27.54 -0.55 10.24
CA LEU A 225 -27.43 0.83 9.78
C LEU A 225 -26.83 1.73 10.87
N VAL A 226 -27.27 1.60 12.12
CA VAL A 226 -26.74 2.34 13.28
C VAL A 226 -25.27 1.99 13.51
N LEU A 227 -24.88 0.72 13.48
CA LEU A 227 -23.48 0.29 13.59
C LEU A 227 -22.62 0.85 12.46
N SER A 228 -23.13 0.80 11.22
CA SER A 228 -22.44 1.32 10.04
C SER A 228 -22.29 2.84 10.09
N ALA A 229 -23.36 3.55 10.47
CA ALA A 229 -23.36 5.01 10.66
C ALA A 229 -22.43 5.42 11.79
N MET A 230 -22.42 4.70 12.91
CA MET A 230 -21.52 4.94 14.03
C MET A 230 -20.05 4.71 13.62
N ALA A 231 -19.76 3.62 12.88
CA ALA A 231 -18.42 3.37 12.35
C ALA A 231 -17.98 4.49 11.39
N LEU A 232 -18.86 4.92 10.48
CA LEU A 232 -18.62 6.05 9.58
C LEU A 232 -18.39 7.36 10.35
N ALA A 233 -19.21 7.65 11.35
CA ALA A 233 -19.08 8.84 12.18
C ALA A 233 -17.75 8.85 12.94
N VAL A 234 -17.31 7.71 13.48
CA VAL A 234 -16.00 7.57 14.13
C VAL A 234 -14.88 7.80 13.11
N VAL A 235 -14.93 7.15 11.94
CA VAL A 235 -13.93 7.32 10.89
C VAL A 235 -13.87 8.76 10.40
N MET A 236 -15.02 9.39 10.22
CA MET A 236 -15.15 10.79 9.78
C MET A 236 -14.68 11.75 10.87
N PHE A 237 -14.94 11.48 12.14
CA PHE A 237 -14.45 12.25 13.28
C PHE A 237 -12.92 12.22 13.35
N PHE A 238 -12.30 11.04 13.24
CA PHE A 238 -10.83 10.93 13.21
C PHE A 238 -10.19 11.49 11.94
N ARG A 239 -10.94 11.63 10.85
CA ARG A 239 -10.50 12.31 9.62
C ARG A 239 -10.76 13.82 9.63
N SER A 240 -11.62 14.31 10.51
CA SER A 240 -11.98 15.73 10.61
C SER A 240 -10.88 16.53 11.32
N ARG A 241 -10.68 17.77 10.87
CA ARG A 241 -9.73 18.73 11.45
C ARG A 241 -10.01 18.99 12.93
N ILE A 242 -11.30 19.02 13.31
CA ILE A 242 -11.77 19.21 14.69
C ILE A 242 -11.40 18.00 15.57
N GLY A 243 -11.61 16.78 15.06
CA GLY A 243 -11.22 15.56 15.77
C GLY A 243 -9.71 15.47 15.95
N HIS A 244 -8.95 15.90 14.94
CA HIS A 244 -7.49 15.97 15.04
C HIS A 244 -7.04 16.98 16.11
N GLU A 245 -7.59 18.19 16.14
CA GLU A 245 -7.26 19.20 17.16
C GLU A 245 -7.62 18.78 18.60
N LEU A 246 -8.81 18.21 18.79
CA LEU A 246 -9.24 17.69 20.10
C LEU A 246 -8.35 16.53 20.56
N TRP A 247 -7.97 15.65 19.63
CA TRP A 247 -7.06 14.54 19.90
C TRP A 247 -5.66 15.06 20.25
N GLU A 248 -5.09 15.97 19.46
CA GLU A 248 -3.78 16.59 19.68
C GLU A 248 -3.69 17.24 21.07
N ARG A 249 -4.70 18.05 21.45
CA ARG A 249 -4.73 18.74 22.76
C ARG A 249 -4.86 17.78 23.94
N ARG A 250 -5.63 16.69 23.81
CA ARG A 250 -5.83 15.72 24.91
C ARG A 250 -4.73 14.67 25.01
N LYS A 251 -4.13 14.27 23.89
CA LYS A 251 -3.13 13.18 23.81
C LYS A 251 -1.91 13.43 24.70
N LEU A 252 -1.52 14.69 24.90
CA LEU A 252 -0.42 15.09 25.80
C LEU A 252 -0.79 15.06 27.28
N ARG A 253 -2.09 15.07 27.62
CA ARG A 253 -2.60 15.10 29.00
C ARG A 253 -3.08 13.75 29.52
N MET A 254 -3.13 12.72 28.67
CA MET A 254 -3.55 11.38 29.09
C MET A 254 -2.46 10.69 29.92
N PRO A 255 -2.79 10.15 31.12
CA PRO A 255 -1.85 9.31 31.87
C PRO A 255 -1.44 8.10 31.02
N LEU A 256 -0.16 7.71 31.10
CA LEU A 256 0.56 6.75 30.23
C LEU A 256 0.86 7.21 28.79
N VAL A 257 -0.13 7.69 28.02
CA VAL A 257 0.08 8.03 26.60
C VAL A 257 0.93 9.29 26.43
N GLY A 258 0.69 10.31 27.25
CA GLY A 258 1.44 11.57 27.22
C GLY A 258 2.93 11.37 27.50
N SER A 259 3.28 10.59 28.52
CA SER A 259 4.68 10.34 28.89
C SER A 259 5.44 9.55 27.82
N LEU A 260 4.77 8.59 27.15
CA LEU A 260 5.33 7.82 26.03
C LEU A 260 5.63 8.71 24.82
N ILE A 261 4.71 9.63 24.49
CA ILE A 261 4.89 10.54 23.36
C ILE A 261 6.02 11.51 23.65
N SER A 262 6.02 12.16 24.81
CA SER A 262 7.08 13.10 25.18
C SER A 262 8.45 12.43 25.13
N LYS A 263 8.61 11.22 25.69
CA LYS A 263 9.86 10.47 25.61
C LYS A 263 10.27 10.12 24.17
N THR A 264 9.31 9.77 23.33
CA THR A 264 9.57 9.43 21.92
C THR A 264 9.99 10.65 21.11
N VAL A 265 9.29 11.79 21.29
CA VAL A 265 9.57 13.05 20.59
C VAL A 265 10.94 13.58 20.99
N ILE A 266 11.24 13.62 22.30
CA ILE A 266 12.54 14.04 22.82
C ILE A 266 13.64 13.12 22.28
N SER A 267 13.45 11.80 22.30
CA SER A 267 14.44 10.85 21.80
C SER A 267 14.71 11.02 20.29
N ARG A 268 13.65 11.25 19.49
CA ARG A 268 13.80 11.53 18.05
C ARG A 268 14.55 12.84 17.83
N PHE A 269 14.15 13.93 18.50
CA PHE A 269 14.82 15.22 18.41
C PHE A 269 16.32 15.10 18.74
N VAL A 270 16.66 14.50 19.88
CA VAL A 270 18.06 14.29 20.30
C VAL A 270 18.84 13.45 19.29
N ARG A 271 18.23 12.40 18.71
CA ARG A 271 18.90 11.55 17.72
C ARG A 271 19.12 12.28 16.39
N THR A 272 18.15 13.08 15.94
CA THR A 272 18.29 13.89 14.73
C THR A 272 19.37 14.95 14.92
N LEU A 273 19.32 15.69 16.03
CA LEU A 273 20.32 16.68 16.41
C LEU A 273 21.72 16.06 16.49
N ALA A 274 21.87 14.92 17.16
CA ALA A 274 23.15 14.22 17.23
C ALA A 274 23.68 13.77 15.87
N THR A 275 22.78 13.42 14.93
CA THR A 275 23.16 13.04 13.57
C THR A 275 23.63 14.24 12.75
N LEU A 276 22.93 15.39 12.86
CA LEU A 276 23.31 16.63 12.19
C LEU A 276 24.64 17.19 12.72
N LEU A 277 24.83 17.18 14.04
CA LEU A 277 26.07 17.64 14.68
C LEU A 277 27.27 16.75 14.31
N ARG A 278 27.09 15.42 14.29
CA ARG A 278 28.15 14.50 13.80
C ARG A 278 28.44 14.67 12.31
N GLY A 279 27.47 15.13 11.53
CA GLY A 279 27.63 15.49 10.12
C GLY A 279 28.35 16.83 9.88
N GLY A 280 28.81 17.52 10.93
CA GLY A 280 29.54 18.76 10.82
C GLY A 280 28.68 20.01 10.60
N ILE A 281 27.35 19.91 10.76
CA ILE A 281 26.45 21.06 10.62
C ILE A 281 26.52 21.92 11.90
N PRO A 282 26.84 23.22 11.80
CA PRO A 282 26.89 24.11 12.95
C PRO A 282 25.55 24.19 13.69
N ILE A 283 25.58 24.23 15.03
CA ILE A 283 24.39 24.23 15.91
C ILE A 283 23.35 25.28 15.50
N VAL A 284 23.80 26.47 15.08
CA VAL A 284 22.93 27.60 14.71
C VAL A 284 22.12 27.33 13.43
N ARG A 285 22.56 26.40 12.57
CA ARG A 285 21.81 25.95 11.38
C ARG A 285 21.03 24.65 11.61
N ALA A 286 21.25 23.98 12.74
CA ALA A 286 20.61 22.71 13.09
C ALA A 286 19.37 22.87 14.00
N LEU A 287 19.24 24.04 14.64
CA LEU A 287 18.06 24.55 15.35
C LEU A 287 17.22 25.42 14.41
#